data_AF-A0ABD3FXN4-F1
#
_entry.id   AF-A0ABD3FXN4-F1
#
_cell.length_a   1.000
_cell.length_b   1.000
_cell.length_c   1.000
_cell.angle_alpha   90.00
_cell.angle_beta   90.00
_cell.angle_gamma   90.00
#
_symmetry.space_group_name_H-M   'P 1'
#
loop_
_entity.id
_entity.type
_entity.pdbx_description
1 polymer ?
#
loop_
_entity_poly.entity_id
_entity_poly.type
_entity_poly.pdbx_seq_one_letter_code
_entity_poly.pdbx_strand_id
1 'polypeptide(L)'
;MGSQPDAAGARTSLLPVTPFGPDGSFIPGRLRPHNWTVAEIEPWSVTKLNHVSVASLVITDLFPTIPTTPVWIFPIAGKPPHASGYCKDLITTGNVKALLETCPWEILENSRTPICFDANVGGRLGQFVESYLAHEEKHLQAYWESSHSFPIEGSQDSWLLSYRKQRSNRGSHTGNSWKQVLAILIAAMQDGWCDLDILLDLTVLHFPKRGDKVTWFPGVGSRRARLADPSLDRDEPSDLLGGAGRV
;
A
#
# COMPACT_ATOMS: atom_id res chain seq x y z
N MET A 1 28.93 -19.55 45.69
CA MET A 1 28.26 -18.23 45.68
C MET A 1 28.48 -17.68 44.28
N GLY A 2 27.54 -17.94 43.38
CA GLY A 2 27.68 -17.68 41.95
C GLY A 2 27.42 -16.20 41.66
N SER A 3 28.36 -15.55 40.98
CA SER A 3 28.17 -14.21 40.44
C SER A 3 27.31 -14.32 39.17
N GLN A 4 26.14 -13.71 39.25
CA GLN A 4 25.22 -13.46 38.15
C GLN A 4 25.84 -12.40 37.21
N PRO A 5 25.84 -12.57 35.88
CA PRO A 5 26.24 -11.49 34.99
C PRO A 5 25.11 -10.45 34.90
N ASP A 6 25.51 -9.18 34.98
CA ASP A 6 24.65 -8.03 34.82
C ASP A 6 23.88 -8.07 33.50
N ALA A 7 22.58 -8.38 33.58
CA ALA A 7 21.60 -8.08 32.54
C ALA A 7 21.22 -6.60 32.61
N ALA A 8 22.19 -5.71 32.40
CA ALA A 8 21.94 -4.29 32.19
C ALA A 8 21.73 -4.07 30.69
N GLY A 9 20.48 -3.82 30.31
CA GLY A 9 20.03 -3.69 28.92
C GLY A 9 20.95 -2.84 28.06
N ALA A 10 21.50 -3.45 27.01
CA ALA A 10 22.05 -2.74 25.88
C ALA A 10 20.91 -1.91 25.29
N ARG A 11 20.89 -0.60 25.56
CA ARG A 11 20.10 0.34 24.76
C ARG A 11 20.67 0.23 23.35
N THR A 12 19.96 -0.45 22.46
CA THR A 12 20.31 -0.53 21.04
C THR A 12 20.51 0.90 20.55
N SER A 13 21.72 1.24 20.09
CA SER A 13 22.03 2.57 19.58
C SER A 13 21.01 2.94 18.50
N LEU A 14 20.45 4.14 18.60
CA LEU A 14 19.51 4.64 17.59
C LEU A 14 20.23 5.07 16.31
N LEU A 15 21.55 5.24 16.33
CA LEU A 15 22.38 5.57 15.18
C LEU A 15 23.07 4.31 14.64
N PRO A 16 23.30 4.24 13.32
CA PRO A 16 24.00 3.11 12.71
C PRO A 16 25.48 3.15 13.07
N VAL A 17 26.13 1.98 13.09
CA VAL A 17 27.59 1.88 13.30
C VAL A 17 28.35 2.55 12.16
N THR A 18 27.82 2.45 10.94
CA THR A 18 28.35 3.12 9.75
C THR A 18 27.17 3.67 8.95
N PRO A 19 27.21 4.94 8.52
CA PRO A 19 26.16 5.50 7.70
C PRO A 19 25.97 4.75 6.38
N PHE A 20 24.72 4.72 5.92
CA PHE A 20 24.33 4.14 4.65
C PHE A 20 24.94 4.91 3.48
N GLY A 21 25.75 4.20 2.70
CA GLY A 21 26.33 4.69 1.45
C GLY A 21 27.25 5.92 1.59
N PRO A 22 27.93 6.30 0.51
CA PRO A 22 28.61 7.58 0.42
C PRO A 22 27.59 8.73 0.25
N ASP A 23 27.92 9.91 0.78
CA ASP A 23 27.03 11.09 0.70
C ASP A 23 26.62 11.48 -0.74
N GLY A 24 27.46 11.12 -1.74
CA GLY A 24 27.23 11.41 -3.15
C GLY A 24 26.22 10.49 -3.86
N SER A 25 25.83 9.37 -3.26
CA SER A 25 24.84 8.45 -3.83
C SER A 25 23.48 8.50 -3.13
N PHE A 26 23.35 9.29 -2.08
CA PHE A 26 22.15 9.32 -1.24
C PHE A 26 21.01 10.03 -1.97
N ILE A 27 19.83 9.39 -2.00
CA ILE A 27 18.64 9.97 -2.63
C ILE A 27 17.60 10.31 -1.55
N PRO A 28 17.13 11.57 -1.43
CA PRO A 28 17.75 12.77 -1.98
C PRO A 28 19.10 13.06 -1.31
N GLY A 29 19.89 13.99 -1.86
CA GLY A 29 21.23 14.29 -1.36
C GLY A 29 21.26 14.52 0.16
N ARG A 30 22.25 13.94 0.85
CA ARG A 30 22.20 13.80 2.31
C ARG A 30 22.23 15.15 3.04
N LEU A 31 23.31 15.91 2.85
CA LEU A 31 23.55 17.19 3.53
C LEU A 31 23.08 18.39 2.71
N ARG A 32 23.03 18.24 1.38
CA ARG A 32 22.66 19.28 0.42
C ARG A 32 21.89 18.64 -0.73
N PRO A 33 21.00 19.41 -1.40
CA PRO A 33 20.36 18.93 -2.61
C PRO A 33 21.40 18.55 -3.67
N HIS A 34 21.07 17.53 -4.45
CA HIS A 34 21.90 17.05 -5.54
C HIS A 34 21.18 17.30 -6.88
N ASN A 35 21.94 17.57 -7.94
CA ASN A 35 21.39 17.78 -9.28
C ASN A 35 21.33 16.46 -10.04
N TRP A 36 20.30 15.66 -9.77
CA TRP A 36 20.08 14.40 -10.48
C TRP A 36 19.48 14.61 -11.87
N THR A 37 19.78 13.70 -12.77
CA THR A 37 19.07 13.48 -14.03
C THR A 37 17.92 12.49 -13.85
N VAL A 38 16.98 12.45 -14.81
CA VAL A 38 15.84 11.52 -14.75
C VAL A 38 16.29 10.06 -14.71
N ALA A 39 17.33 9.70 -15.47
CA ALA A 39 17.82 8.33 -15.55
C ALA A 39 18.51 7.86 -14.26
N GLU A 40 19.04 8.77 -13.44
CA GLU A 40 19.76 8.43 -12.21
C GLU A 40 18.83 8.13 -11.04
N ILE A 41 17.63 8.72 -11.03
CA ILE A 41 16.71 8.62 -9.89
C ILE A 41 15.32 8.15 -10.27
N GLU A 42 15.13 7.53 -11.43
CA GLU A 42 13.86 6.86 -11.74
C GLU A 42 13.59 5.77 -10.66
N PRO A 43 12.37 5.68 -10.08
CA PRO A 43 11.09 6.29 -10.47
C PRO A 43 10.75 7.63 -9.77
N TRP A 44 11.70 8.25 -9.09
CA TRP A 44 11.52 9.48 -8.33
C TRP A 44 11.40 10.73 -9.21
N SER A 45 10.74 11.77 -8.66
CA SER A 45 10.58 13.05 -9.36
C SER A 45 11.82 13.93 -9.17
N VAL A 46 12.62 14.08 -10.24
CA VAL A 46 13.77 15.00 -10.29
C VAL A 46 13.40 16.42 -9.86
N THR A 47 12.30 16.96 -10.38
CA THR A 47 11.83 18.32 -10.05
C THR A 47 11.58 18.50 -8.56
N LYS A 48 11.21 17.44 -7.82
CA LYS A 48 11.00 17.54 -6.39
C LYS A 48 12.29 17.27 -5.61
N LEU A 49 13.01 16.21 -5.97
CA LEU A 49 14.17 15.75 -5.20
C LEU A 49 15.42 16.63 -5.36
N ASN A 50 15.58 17.34 -6.48
CA ASN A 50 16.73 18.25 -6.67
C ASN A 50 16.68 19.52 -5.82
N HIS A 51 15.59 19.75 -5.09
CA HIS A 51 15.41 20.93 -4.24
C HIS A 51 15.42 20.61 -2.74
N VAL A 52 15.57 19.34 -2.37
CA VAL A 52 15.53 18.89 -0.97
C VAL A 52 16.78 18.09 -0.63
N SER A 53 17.09 18.03 0.65
CA SER A 53 18.14 17.18 1.20
C SER A 53 17.59 16.39 2.38
N VAL A 54 18.15 15.23 2.69
CA VAL A 54 17.72 14.42 3.83
C VAL A 54 17.79 15.20 5.14
N ALA A 55 18.88 15.96 5.33
CA ALA A 55 19.10 16.80 6.51
C ALA A 55 17.97 17.81 6.77
N SER A 56 17.27 18.26 5.71
CA SER A 56 16.17 19.22 5.80
C SER A 56 14.81 18.61 5.46
N LEU A 57 14.75 17.31 5.15
CA LEU A 57 13.55 16.67 4.61
C LEU A 57 12.46 16.62 5.67
N VAL A 58 11.26 17.07 5.31
CA VAL A 58 10.07 16.92 6.16
C VAL A 58 8.97 16.16 5.43
N ILE A 59 7.94 15.76 6.17
CA ILE A 59 6.84 14.95 5.63
C ILE A 59 6.11 15.60 4.45
N THR A 60 6.05 16.94 4.42
CA THR A 60 5.43 17.69 3.32
C THR A 60 6.22 17.62 2.02
N ASP A 61 7.52 17.34 2.10
CA ASP A 61 8.39 17.16 0.94
C ASP A 61 8.34 15.71 0.46
N LEU A 62 8.43 14.76 1.40
CA LEU A 62 8.49 13.32 1.11
C LEU A 62 7.16 12.76 0.61
N PHE A 63 6.05 13.04 1.31
CA PHE A 63 4.77 12.40 0.99
C PHE A 63 4.34 12.60 -0.49
N PRO A 64 4.54 13.78 -1.11
CA PRO A 64 4.26 13.98 -2.53
C PRO A 64 5.28 13.35 -3.50
N THR A 65 6.50 13.00 -3.07
CA THR A 65 7.54 12.43 -3.95
C THR A 65 7.38 10.94 -4.17
N ILE A 66 6.65 10.26 -3.28
CA ILE A 66 6.42 8.81 -3.37
C ILE A 66 5.84 8.44 -4.75
N PRO A 67 6.52 7.55 -5.50
CA PRO A 67 6.09 7.11 -6.81
C PRO A 67 4.80 6.32 -6.64
N THR A 68 3.97 6.38 -7.67
CA THR A 68 2.98 5.34 -7.85
C THR A 68 3.62 4.35 -8.80
N THR A 69 4.00 3.19 -8.32
CA THR A 69 4.38 2.09 -9.20
C THR A 69 3.11 1.31 -9.55
N PRO A 70 2.48 1.55 -10.71
CA PRO A 70 1.26 0.85 -11.10
C PRO A 70 1.49 -0.65 -11.38
N VAL A 71 2.74 -1.10 -11.45
CA VAL A 71 3.11 -2.41 -11.99
C VAL A 71 3.18 -3.50 -10.91
N TRP A 72 3.22 -3.15 -9.63
CA TRP A 72 3.70 -4.10 -8.61
C TRP A 72 2.63 -4.73 -7.72
N ILE A 73 1.44 -4.13 -7.59
CA ILE A 73 0.42 -4.62 -6.64
C ILE A 73 -0.93 -4.88 -7.32
N PHE A 74 -1.22 -4.24 -8.45
CA PHE A 74 -2.54 -4.32 -9.07
C PHE A 74 -2.43 -4.52 -10.59
N PRO A 75 -3.30 -5.35 -11.19
CA PRO A 75 -3.28 -5.54 -12.63
C PRO A 75 -3.46 -4.19 -13.34
N ILE A 76 -2.53 -3.88 -14.24
CA ILE A 76 -2.58 -2.74 -15.15
C ILE A 76 -3.97 -2.72 -15.78
N ALA A 77 -4.67 -1.62 -15.58
CA ALA A 77 -6.03 -1.43 -16.02
C ALA A 77 -6.18 -1.73 -17.52
N GLY A 78 -7.14 -2.59 -17.86
CA GLY A 78 -7.85 -2.45 -19.13
C GLY A 78 -8.75 -1.21 -19.04
N LYS A 79 -9.05 -0.58 -20.18
CA LYS A 79 -10.05 0.50 -20.26
C LYS A 79 -11.32 0.08 -19.50
N PRO A 80 -11.98 1.01 -18.75
CA PRO A 80 -13.28 0.74 -18.16
C PRO A 80 -14.17 0.11 -19.22
N PRO A 81 -14.79 -1.05 -18.93
CA PRO A 81 -15.69 -1.69 -19.87
C PRO A 81 -16.79 -0.71 -20.25
N HIS A 82 -17.20 -0.73 -21.52
CA HIS A 82 -18.33 0.09 -21.99
C HIS A 82 -19.56 -0.20 -21.10
N ALA A 83 -20.38 0.81 -20.81
CA ALA A 83 -21.50 0.70 -19.86
C ALA A 83 -22.48 -0.46 -20.19
N SER A 84 -22.50 -0.94 -21.43
CA SER A 84 -23.27 -2.12 -21.87
C SER A 84 -22.70 -3.47 -21.43
N GLY A 85 -21.41 -3.53 -21.06
CA GLY A 85 -20.70 -4.74 -20.65
C GLY A 85 -20.76 -5.05 -19.15
N TYR A 86 -21.35 -4.16 -18.34
CA TYR A 86 -21.41 -4.27 -16.88
C TYR A 86 -22.87 -4.26 -16.41
N CYS A 87 -23.21 -5.18 -15.50
CA CYS A 87 -24.53 -5.22 -14.87
C CYS A 87 -24.47 -4.45 -13.55
N LYS A 88 -25.01 -3.23 -13.53
CA LYS A 88 -25.08 -2.40 -12.32
C LYS A 88 -25.85 -3.05 -11.18
N ASP A 89 -26.77 -3.96 -11.51
CA ASP A 89 -27.63 -4.64 -10.54
C ASP A 89 -26.84 -5.67 -9.69
N LEU A 90 -25.57 -5.95 -10.04
CA LEU A 90 -24.68 -6.77 -9.21
C LEU A 90 -24.13 -6.03 -7.97
N ILE A 91 -24.15 -4.70 -7.96
CA ILE A 91 -23.74 -3.90 -6.79
C ILE A 91 -24.93 -3.73 -5.85
N THR A 92 -25.30 -4.83 -5.21
CA THR A 92 -26.29 -4.84 -4.13
C THR A 92 -25.57 -4.82 -2.78
N THR A 93 -26.30 -4.39 -1.74
CA THR A 93 -25.82 -4.51 -0.36
C THR A 93 -25.43 -5.96 -0.01
N GLY A 94 -26.22 -6.95 -0.43
CA GLY A 94 -25.93 -8.36 -0.17
C GLY A 94 -24.61 -8.80 -0.79
N ASN A 95 -24.39 -8.51 -2.07
CA ASN A 95 -23.19 -8.93 -2.78
C ASN A 95 -21.92 -8.22 -2.26
N VAL A 96 -22.00 -6.92 -1.98
CA VAL A 96 -20.85 -6.18 -1.44
C VAL A 96 -20.52 -6.68 -0.03
N LYS A 97 -21.52 -6.97 0.82
CA LYS A 97 -21.29 -7.57 2.15
C LYS A 97 -20.62 -8.94 2.04
N ALA A 98 -21.19 -9.84 1.22
CA ALA A 98 -20.65 -11.19 1.03
C ALA A 98 -19.18 -11.15 0.58
N LEU A 99 -18.82 -10.22 -0.32
CA LEU A 99 -17.44 -10.03 -0.72
C LEU A 99 -16.55 -9.50 0.42
N LEU A 100 -17.01 -8.53 1.20
CA LEU A 100 -16.20 -8.02 2.32
C LEU A 100 -16.00 -9.09 3.41
N GLU A 101 -16.95 -10.01 3.58
CA GLU A 101 -16.85 -11.15 4.48
C GLU A 101 -15.78 -12.17 4.05
N THR A 102 -15.36 -12.19 2.77
CA THR A 102 -14.24 -13.03 2.32
C THR A 102 -12.87 -12.40 2.56
N CYS A 103 -12.79 -11.26 3.23
CA CYS A 103 -11.54 -10.54 3.52
C CYS A 103 -10.59 -10.40 2.30
N PRO A 104 -11.05 -9.84 1.16
CA PRO A 104 -10.30 -9.86 -0.11
C PRO A 104 -8.97 -9.10 -0.06
N TRP A 105 -8.72 -8.34 1.00
CA TRP A 105 -7.45 -7.65 1.25
C TRP A 105 -6.35 -8.56 1.79
N GLU A 106 -6.64 -9.77 2.28
CA GLU A 106 -5.63 -10.72 2.76
C GLU A 106 -4.59 -11.07 1.68
N ILE A 107 -4.96 -10.94 0.39
CA ILE A 107 -4.02 -11.11 -0.73
C ILE A 107 -2.84 -10.13 -0.71
N LEU A 108 -2.99 -9.03 0.03
CA LEU A 108 -1.97 -7.98 0.19
C LEU A 108 -1.04 -8.25 1.37
N GLU A 109 -1.32 -9.24 2.22
CA GLU A 109 -0.43 -9.60 3.32
C GLU A 109 0.95 -9.96 2.79
N ASN A 110 1.96 -9.20 3.21
CA ASN A 110 3.33 -9.54 2.87
C ASN A 110 3.81 -10.74 3.68
N SER A 111 3.89 -11.90 3.02
CA SER A 111 4.68 -13.02 3.50
C SER A 111 6.16 -12.94 3.05
N ARG A 112 6.56 -11.84 2.39
CA ARG A 112 7.88 -11.70 1.76
C ARG A 112 8.89 -11.13 2.73
N THR A 113 10.11 -11.63 2.65
CA THR A 113 11.26 -11.00 3.30
C THR A 113 11.64 -9.75 2.51
N PRO A 114 11.86 -8.60 3.18
CA PRO A 114 12.38 -7.41 2.51
C PRO A 114 13.70 -7.70 1.79
N ILE A 115 13.89 -7.06 0.64
CA ILE A 115 15.06 -7.23 -0.24
C ILE A 115 16.07 -6.09 0.00
N CYS A 116 15.57 -4.87 0.24
CA CYS A 116 16.35 -3.64 0.34
C CYS A 116 16.86 -3.35 1.75
N PHE A 117 16.36 -4.06 2.78
CA PHE A 117 16.77 -3.83 4.18
C PHE A 117 16.67 -5.09 5.03
N ASP A 118 17.48 -5.17 6.09
CA ASP A 118 17.34 -6.20 7.11
C ASP A 118 16.24 -5.81 8.10
N ALA A 119 15.21 -6.65 8.21
CA ALA A 119 14.09 -6.43 9.14
C ALA A 119 14.52 -6.45 10.62
N ASN A 120 15.67 -7.04 10.94
CA ASN A 120 16.18 -7.20 12.32
C ASN A 120 17.35 -6.25 12.64
N VAL A 121 17.58 -5.23 11.81
CA VAL A 121 18.71 -4.29 11.93
C VAL A 121 18.72 -3.47 13.24
N GLY A 122 17.56 -3.33 13.90
CA GLY A 122 17.42 -2.55 15.13
C GLY A 122 17.61 -1.04 14.92
N GLY A 123 17.79 -0.29 16.01
CA GLY A 123 17.99 1.16 15.96
C GLY A 123 16.81 1.93 15.36
N ARG A 124 17.06 3.06 14.68
CA ARG A 124 15.99 3.86 14.07
C ARG A 124 15.32 3.15 12.90
N LEU A 125 16.09 2.40 12.12
CA LEU A 125 15.56 1.66 10.98
C LEU A 125 14.65 0.52 11.45
N GLY A 126 15.03 -0.21 12.50
CA GLY A 126 14.16 -1.19 13.14
C GLY A 126 12.84 -0.58 13.63
N GLN A 127 12.86 0.62 14.22
CA GLN A 127 11.62 1.33 14.60
C GLN A 127 10.73 1.66 13.40
N PHE A 128 11.31 2.03 12.25
CA PHE A 128 10.55 2.20 11.02
C PHE A 128 9.92 0.89 10.56
N VAL A 129 10.70 -0.20 10.52
CA VAL A 129 10.22 -1.52 10.08
C VAL A 129 9.08 -2.00 10.97
N GLU A 130 9.23 -1.96 12.29
CA GLU A 130 8.18 -2.34 13.24
C GLU A 130 6.91 -1.49 13.05
N SER A 131 7.07 -0.18 12.91
CA SER A 131 5.93 0.74 12.70
C SER A 131 5.25 0.52 11.35
N TYR A 132 6.03 0.22 10.31
CA TYR A 132 5.52 -0.11 8.98
C TYR A 132 4.73 -1.42 8.99
N LEU A 133 5.26 -2.49 9.57
CA LEU A 133 4.57 -3.78 9.62
C LEU A 133 3.25 -3.69 10.40
N ALA A 134 3.26 -3.00 11.54
CA ALA A 134 2.04 -2.73 12.30
C ALA A 134 1.03 -1.86 11.52
N HIS A 135 1.52 -0.94 10.69
CA HIS A 135 0.69 -0.13 9.79
C HIS A 135 0.07 -0.99 8.69
N GLU A 136 0.87 -1.81 8.01
CA GLU A 136 0.45 -2.69 6.94
C GLU A 136 -0.68 -3.61 7.43
N GLU A 137 -0.44 -4.39 8.48
CA GLU A 137 -1.40 -5.34 9.07
C GLU A 137 -2.75 -4.67 9.37
N LYS A 138 -2.72 -3.48 9.97
CA LYS A 138 -3.92 -2.75 10.36
C LYS A 138 -4.71 -2.17 9.19
N HIS A 139 -4.06 -1.94 8.04
CA HIS A 139 -4.61 -1.09 6.99
C HIS A 139 -4.75 -1.76 5.62
N LEU A 140 -4.53 -3.07 5.50
CA LEU A 140 -4.71 -3.85 4.26
C LEU A 140 -6.05 -3.60 3.58
N GLN A 141 -7.14 -3.59 4.35
CA GLN A 141 -8.47 -3.31 3.81
C GLN A 141 -8.52 -1.95 3.09
N ALA A 142 -7.93 -0.91 3.68
CA ALA A 142 -7.93 0.42 3.09
C ALA A 142 -7.09 0.49 1.81
N TYR A 143 -5.96 -0.23 1.76
CA TYR A 143 -5.14 -0.36 0.56
C TYR A 143 -5.91 -1.07 -0.56
N TRP A 144 -6.49 -2.24 -0.28
CA TRP A 144 -7.30 -2.98 -1.24
C TRP A 144 -8.48 -2.15 -1.75
N GLU A 145 -9.22 -1.52 -0.84
CA GLU A 145 -10.34 -0.66 -1.19
C GLU A 145 -9.91 0.55 -2.03
N SER A 146 -8.67 1.05 -1.87
CA SER A 146 -8.19 2.21 -2.62
C SER A 146 -7.96 1.92 -4.10
N SER A 147 -7.60 0.68 -4.45
CA SER A 147 -7.41 0.20 -5.81
C SER A 147 -8.64 -0.48 -6.39
N HIS A 148 -9.54 -1.03 -5.57
CA HIS A 148 -10.74 -1.75 -5.98
C HIS A 148 -12.01 -0.96 -5.64
N SER A 149 -12.17 0.20 -6.25
CA SER A 149 -13.33 1.06 -5.98
C SER A 149 -14.60 0.56 -6.71
N PHE A 150 -15.73 0.52 -6.01
CA PHE A 150 -17.03 0.17 -6.61
C PHE A 150 -17.74 1.40 -7.20
N PRO A 151 -18.51 1.26 -8.29
CA PRO A 151 -19.31 2.35 -8.88
C PRO A 151 -20.61 2.62 -8.10
N ILE A 152 -20.49 3.13 -6.87
CA ILE A 152 -21.62 3.35 -5.93
C ILE A 152 -22.24 4.76 -6.05
N GLU A 153 -21.71 5.63 -6.92
CA GLU A 153 -22.01 7.08 -6.87
C GLU A 153 -23.49 7.47 -7.09
N GLY A 154 -24.29 6.61 -7.71
CA GLY A 154 -25.72 6.82 -7.91
C GLY A 154 -26.64 5.92 -7.07
N SER A 155 -26.09 5.14 -6.13
CA SER A 155 -26.91 4.22 -5.32
C SER A 155 -27.85 4.98 -4.38
N GLN A 156 -29.09 4.50 -4.28
CA GLN A 156 -30.07 4.98 -3.30
C GLN A 156 -30.11 4.10 -2.03
N ASP A 157 -29.33 3.02 -2.01
CA ASP A 157 -29.23 2.13 -0.86
C ASP A 157 -28.44 2.80 0.27
N SER A 158 -29.07 2.92 1.43
CA SER A 158 -28.51 3.61 2.60
C SER A 158 -27.25 2.94 3.15
N TRP A 159 -27.15 1.62 3.07
CA TRP A 159 -25.98 0.88 3.50
C TRP A 159 -24.80 1.13 2.55
N LEU A 160 -25.02 1.10 1.23
CA LEU A 160 -23.96 1.38 0.24
C LEU A 160 -23.42 2.81 0.35
N LEU A 161 -24.29 3.80 0.62
CA LEU A 161 -23.87 5.18 0.88
C LEU A 161 -23.03 5.29 2.15
N SER A 162 -23.44 4.61 3.22
CA SER A 162 -22.67 4.54 4.48
C SER A 162 -21.32 3.87 4.27
N TYR A 163 -21.28 2.73 3.57
CA TYR A 163 -20.06 2.03 3.22
C TYR A 163 -19.08 2.91 2.44
N ARG A 164 -19.56 3.66 1.42
CA ARG A 164 -18.73 4.63 0.68
C ARG A 164 -18.05 5.64 1.61
N LYS A 165 -18.80 6.19 2.56
CA LYS A 165 -18.28 7.15 3.55
C LYS A 165 -17.24 6.48 4.46
N GLN A 166 -17.54 5.29 4.98
CA GLN A 166 -16.63 4.54 5.84
C GLN A 166 -15.32 4.19 5.13
N ARG A 167 -15.39 3.75 3.86
CA ARG A 167 -14.21 3.53 3.01
C ARG A 167 -13.37 4.79 2.87
N SER A 168 -14.00 5.94 2.60
CA SER A 168 -13.27 7.21 2.52
C SER A 168 -12.59 7.56 3.85
N ASN A 169 -13.26 7.33 4.97
CA ASN A 169 -12.69 7.57 6.30
C ASN A 169 -11.52 6.63 6.58
N ARG A 170 -11.64 5.33 6.29
CA ARG A 170 -10.53 4.36 6.37
C ARG A 170 -9.33 4.81 5.55
N GLY A 171 -9.56 5.25 4.31
CA GLY A 171 -8.51 5.81 3.46
C GLY A 171 -7.80 7.02 4.08
N SER A 172 -8.56 7.97 4.63
CA SER A 172 -7.99 9.15 5.32
C SER A 172 -7.20 8.77 6.57
N HIS A 173 -7.73 7.85 7.41
CA HIS A 173 -7.04 7.38 8.61
C HIS A 173 -5.76 6.64 8.28
N THR A 174 -5.80 5.81 7.24
CA THR A 174 -4.61 5.09 6.76
C THR A 174 -3.57 6.08 6.24
N GLY A 175 -3.96 7.05 5.41
CA GLY A 175 -3.04 8.09 4.95
C GLY A 175 -2.42 8.90 6.09
N ASN A 176 -3.16 9.15 7.17
CA ASN A 176 -2.62 9.80 8.37
C ASN A 176 -1.63 8.91 9.13
N SER A 177 -1.96 7.62 9.29
CA SER A 177 -1.04 6.64 9.90
C SER A 177 0.22 6.48 9.06
N TRP A 178 0.11 6.42 7.73
CA TRP A 178 1.25 6.30 6.83
C TRP A 178 2.20 7.50 6.97
N LYS A 179 1.69 8.72 7.10
CA LYS A 179 2.52 9.90 7.38
C LYS A 179 3.29 9.81 8.70
N GLN A 180 2.74 9.14 9.71
CA GLN A 180 3.43 8.91 10.98
C GLN A 180 4.58 7.91 10.79
N VAL A 181 4.37 6.84 10.03
CA VAL A 181 5.42 5.88 9.68
C VAL A 181 6.53 6.56 8.87
N LEU A 182 6.17 7.36 7.87
CA LEU A 182 7.12 8.12 7.05
C LEU A 182 7.92 9.14 7.87
N ALA A 183 7.38 9.70 8.95
CA ALA A 183 8.14 10.57 9.84
C ALA A 183 9.27 9.81 10.56
N ILE A 184 9.04 8.54 10.91
CA ILE A 184 10.08 7.67 11.47
C ILE A 184 11.12 7.33 10.40
N LEU A 185 10.68 7.08 9.16
CA LEU A 185 11.60 6.88 8.03
C LEU A 185 12.49 8.10 7.79
N ILE A 186 11.93 9.31 7.81
CA ILE A 186 12.70 10.56 7.68
C ILE A 186 13.79 10.62 8.76
N ALA A 187 13.43 10.31 10.01
CA ALA A 187 14.41 10.25 11.10
C ALA A 187 15.48 9.18 10.85
N ALA A 188 15.11 8.00 10.32
CA ALA A 188 16.06 6.95 9.96
C ALA A 188 17.03 7.40 8.87
N MET A 189 16.54 8.11 7.84
CA MET A 189 17.40 8.68 6.80
C MET A 189 18.33 9.76 7.35
N GLN A 190 17.82 10.65 8.21
CA GLN A 190 18.60 11.71 8.86
C GLN A 190 19.70 11.15 9.77
N ASP A 191 19.40 10.08 10.50
CA ASP A 191 20.34 9.31 11.31
C ASP A 191 21.34 8.49 10.44
N GLY A 192 21.09 8.40 9.13
CA GLY A 192 21.97 7.77 8.15
C GLY A 192 21.80 6.26 8.00
N TRP A 193 20.61 5.72 8.29
CA TRP A 193 20.37 4.27 8.21
C TRP A 193 20.06 3.74 6.81
N CYS A 194 19.43 4.57 5.99
CA CYS A 194 18.95 4.24 4.64
C CYS A 194 18.71 5.54 3.89
N ASP A 195 18.58 5.48 2.58
CA ASP A 195 18.05 6.57 1.78
C ASP A 195 16.61 6.26 1.33
N LEU A 196 16.10 7.06 0.38
CA LEU A 196 14.72 6.98 -0.06
C LEU A 196 14.37 5.68 -0.78
N ASP A 197 15.35 4.96 -1.34
CA ASP A 197 15.12 3.75 -2.13
C ASP A 197 14.57 2.59 -1.31
N ILE A 198 14.62 2.65 0.02
CA ILE A 198 13.94 1.68 0.89
C ILE A 198 12.43 1.58 0.59
N LEU A 199 11.81 2.66 0.12
CA LEU A 199 10.40 2.67 -0.27
C LEU A 199 10.14 1.96 -1.61
N LEU A 200 11.18 1.59 -2.36
CA LEU A 200 11.09 0.74 -3.55
C LEU A 200 11.18 -0.75 -3.20
N ASP A 201 11.24 -1.12 -1.93
CA ASP A 201 11.12 -2.53 -1.58
C ASP A 201 9.73 -3.05 -1.98
N LEU A 202 9.69 -4.27 -2.51
CA LEU A 202 8.44 -4.96 -2.88
C LEU A 202 7.52 -5.16 -1.66
N THR A 203 8.05 -5.10 -0.44
CA THR A 203 7.25 -5.22 0.77
C THR A 203 6.51 -3.93 1.14
N VAL A 204 6.80 -2.78 0.52
CA VAL A 204 6.21 -1.48 0.92
C VAL A 204 4.95 -1.16 0.11
N LEU A 205 3.79 -1.10 0.79
CA LEU A 205 2.50 -0.78 0.18
C LEU A 205 2.32 0.72 -0.07
N HIS A 206 2.04 1.08 -1.32
CA HIS A 206 1.77 2.46 -1.73
C HIS A 206 0.31 2.70 -2.10
N PHE A 207 -0.22 3.87 -1.72
CA PHE A 207 -1.54 4.30 -2.18
C PHE A 207 -1.54 4.65 -3.67
N PRO A 208 -2.56 4.21 -4.45
CA PRO A 208 -2.74 4.71 -5.80
C PRO A 208 -3.03 6.22 -5.77
N LYS A 209 -2.39 6.96 -6.68
CA LYS A 209 -2.70 8.38 -6.90
C LYS A 209 -4.06 8.47 -7.57
N ARG A 210 -4.66 9.66 -7.55
CA ARG A 210 -6.01 9.89 -8.12
C ARG A 210 -6.15 9.41 -9.57
N GLY A 211 -5.08 9.49 -10.37
CA GLY A 211 -5.07 9.01 -11.76
C GLY A 211 -4.92 7.49 -11.93
N ASP A 212 -4.48 6.79 -10.88
CA ASP A 212 -4.21 5.34 -10.89
C ASP A 212 -5.34 4.54 -10.23
N LYS A 213 -6.39 5.21 -9.76
CA LYS A 213 -7.55 4.56 -9.14
C LYS A 213 -8.29 3.76 -10.20
N VAL A 214 -8.39 2.46 -9.98
CA VAL A 214 -9.20 1.58 -10.82
C VAL A 214 -10.60 1.45 -10.22
N THR A 215 -11.60 1.54 -11.08
CA THR A 215 -12.97 1.13 -10.72
C THR A 215 -13.11 -0.34 -11.05
N TRP A 216 -13.43 -1.14 -10.03
CA TRP A 216 -13.69 -2.55 -10.16
C TRP A 216 -15.14 -2.76 -10.58
N PHE A 217 -15.33 -3.54 -11.65
CA PHE A 217 -16.64 -3.86 -12.23
C PHE A 217 -16.88 -5.38 -12.13
N PRO A 218 -17.58 -5.86 -11.08
CA PRO A 218 -17.96 -7.26 -10.96
C PRO A 218 -18.71 -7.77 -12.19
N GLY A 219 -18.53 -9.04 -12.53
CA GLY A 219 -19.23 -9.72 -13.62
C GLY A 219 -18.74 -9.41 -15.04
N VAL A 220 -17.81 -8.46 -15.23
CA VAL A 220 -17.28 -8.12 -16.57
C VAL A 220 -16.36 -9.23 -17.11
N GLY A 221 -15.51 -9.81 -16.25
CA GLY A 221 -14.68 -10.97 -16.62
C GLY A 221 -15.53 -12.17 -17.02
N SER A 222 -16.52 -12.52 -16.18
CA SER A 222 -17.47 -13.60 -16.44
C SER A 222 -18.30 -13.37 -17.70
N ARG A 223 -18.76 -12.15 -17.97
CA ARG A 223 -19.51 -11.81 -19.21
C ARG A 223 -18.62 -11.83 -20.44
N ARG A 224 -17.36 -11.35 -20.36
CA ARG A 224 -16.42 -11.44 -21.49
C ARG A 224 -16.08 -12.89 -21.82
N ALA A 225 -15.86 -13.73 -20.81
CA ALA A 225 -15.68 -15.17 -21.00
C ALA A 225 -16.93 -15.80 -21.62
N ARG A 226 -18.13 -15.44 -21.14
CA ARG A 226 -19.41 -15.90 -21.69
C ARG A 226 -19.65 -15.46 -23.14
N LEU A 227 -19.25 -14.25 -23.51
CA LEU A 227 -19.33 -13.75 -24.89
C LEU A 227 -18.30 -14.42 -25.81
N ALA A 228 -17.13 -14.77 -25.28
CA ALA A 228 -16.07 -15.44 -26.02
C ALA A 228 -16.35 -16.93 -26.22
N ASP A 229 -17.00 -17.58 -25.26
CA ASP A 229 -17.41 -18.98 -25.33
C ASP A 229 -18.75 -19.19 -24.58
N PRO A 230 -19.88 -19.23 -25.32
CA PRO A 230 -21.20 -19.49 -24.76
C PRO A 230 -21.36 -20.88 -24.14
N SER A 231 -20.42 -21.82 -24.34
CA SER A 231 -20.46 -23.16 -23.75
C SER A 231 -19.87 -23.22 -22.35
N LEU A 232 -19.19 -22.15 -21.91
CA LEU A 232 -18.76 -21.94 -20.51
C LEU A 232 -19.92 -21.48 -19.60
N ASP A 233 -21.16 -21.56 -20.08
CA ASP A 233 -22.39 -21.32 -19.33
C ASP A 233 -22.58 -22.41 -18.28
N ARG A 234 -21.77 -22.32 -17.22
CA ARG A 234 -22.27 -22.71 -15.91
C ARG A 234 -23.14 -21.56 -15.46
N ASP A 235 -24.38 -21.85 -15.09
CA ASP A 235 -25.13 -20.95 -14.21
C ASP A 235 -24.17 -20.50 -13.11
N GLU A 236 -24.13 -19.19 -12.82
CA GLU A 236 -23.45 -18.74 -11.61
C GLU A 236 -24.01 -19.59 -10.47
N PRO A 237 -23.16 -20.22 -9.63
CA PRO A 237 -23.65 -21.19 -8.67
C PRO A 237 -24.77 -20.54 -7.86
N SER A 238 -25.98 -21.07 -8.01
CA SER A 238 -27.08 -20.77 -7.10
C SER A 238 -26.76 -21.32 -5.70
N ASP A 239 -25.68 -22.07 -5.60
CA ASP A 239 -25.21 -22.91 -4.52
C ASP A 239 -24.38 -22.15 -3.47
N LEU A 240 -24.03 -20.87 -3.69
CA LEU A 240 -23.68 -19.99 -2.56
C LEU A 240 -24.90 -19.71 -1.66
N LEU A 241 -26.12 -20.08 -2.09
CA LEU A 241 -27.40 -19.80 -1.41
C LEU A 241 -28.14 -21.06 -0.91
N GLY A 242 -27.47 -22.22 -0.78
CA GLY A 242 -28.14 -23.49 -0.47
C GLY A 242 -27.37 -24.43 0.48
N GLY A 243 -26.87 -23.93 1.60
CA GLY A 243 -26.06 -24.72 2.55
C GLY A 243 -26.43 -24.56 4.02
N ALA A 244 -27.68 -24.24 4.35
CA ALA A 244 -28.21 -24.31 5.72
C ALA A 244 -29.28 -25.39 5.78
N GLY A 245 -28.85 -26.65 5.73
CA GLY A 245 -29.68 -27.83 6.02
C GLY A 245 -29.26 -28.42 7.35
N ARG A 246 -30.15 -28.35 8.33
CA ARG A 246 -30.04 -28.98 9.67
C ARG A 246 -29.52 -30.43 9.60
N VAL A 247 -28.48 -30.75 10.38
CA VAL A 247 -28.53 -31.61 11.59
C VAL A 247 -27.48 -31.09 12.56
#